data_AF-A0A285TQJ2-F1
#
_entry.id   AF-A0A285TQJ2-F1
#
_cell.length_a   1.000
_cell.length_b   1.000
_cell.length_c   1.000
_cell.angle_alpha   90.00
_cell.angle_beta   90.00
_cell.angle_gamma   90.00
#
_symmetry.space_group_name_H-M   'P 1'
#
loop_
_entity.id
_entity.type
_entity.pdbx_description
1 polymer ?
#
loop_
_entity_poly.entity_id
_entity_poly.type
_entity_poly.pdbx_seq_one_letter_code
_entity_poly.pdbx_strand_id
1 'polypeptide(L)'
;MGLKKFSLPYNTTISIVLLALLIAIGSEVKLMPFEDFPFRFGLGSMIFFLAILIQPVPIIRFGVVTGFIVVLFRVISDLLATDYGFLQILIERFPAALFYIIFALFFSKVNIDKYKSKPIALGLFATLFEFVSNFI
;
A
#
# COMPACT_ATOMS: atom_id res chain seq x y z
N MET A 1 -25.28 -17.77 12.28
CA MET A 1 -25.31 -16.31 12.04
C MET A 1 -24.18 -15.98 11.07
N GLY A 2 -24.47 -15.99 9.77
CA GLY A 2 -23.45 -15.80 8.73
C GLY A 2 -22.94 -14.36 8.78
N LEU A 3 -21.65 -14.17 9.03
CA LEU A 3 -20.98 -12.89 8.89
C LEU A 3 -21.28 -12.37 7.49
N LYS A 4 -22.05 -11.27 7.41
CA LYS A 4 -22.32 -10.56 6.17
C LYS A 4 -20.95 -10.16 5.63
N LYS A 5 -20.50 -10.80 4.54
CA LYS A 5 -19.19 -10.56 3.93
C LYS A 5 -19.12 -9.06 3.61
N PHE A 6 -18.27 -8.31 4.31
CA PHE A 6 -18.04 -6.90 4.04
C PHE A 6 -17.25 -6.78 2.74
N SER A 7 -17.93 -6.95 1.61
CA SER A 7 -17.36 -6.77 0.28
C SER A 7 -17.78 -5.41 -0.24
N LEU A 8 -16.80 -4.62 -0.72
CA LEU A 8 -17.08 -3.42 -1.48
C LEU A 8 -17.91 -3.77 -2.74
N PRO A 9 -18.68 -2.82 -3.31
CA PRO A 9 -19.52 -3.08 -4.48
C PRO A 9 -18.76 -3.82 -5.59
N TYR A 10 -19.45 -4.74 -6.28
CA TYR A 10 -18.89 -5.69 -7.26
C TYR A 10 -18.04 -5.04 -8.39
N ASN A 11 -18.09 -3.73 -8.56
CA ASN A 11 -17.17 -3.01 -9.43
C ASN A 11 -15.75 -2.97 -8.82
N THR A 12 -14.92 -3.91 -9.27
CA THR A 12 -13.51 -4.05 -8.88
C THR A 12 -12.72 -2.75 -9.02
N THR A 13 -12.99 -1.94 -10.05
CA THR A 13 -12.26 -0.68 -10.28
C THR A 13 -12.59 0.36 -9.21
N ILE A 14 -13.87 0.53 -8.88
CA ILE A 14 -14.29 1.46 -7.82
C ILE A 14 -13.71 1.03 -6.47
N SER A 15 -13.76 -0.27 -6.18
CA SER A 15 -13.18 -0.83 -4.95
C SER A 15 -11.68 -0.55 -4.84
N ILE A 16 -10.93 -0.77 -5.92
CA ILE A 16 -9.49 -0.46 -5.99
C ILE A 16 -9.23 1.02 -5.70
N VAL A 17 -9.97 1.93 -6.31
CA VAL A 17 -9.77 3.38 -6.14
C VAL A 17 -10.08 3.81 -4.71
N LEU A 18 -11.21 3.36 -4.13
CA LEU A 18 -11.58 3.70 -2.76
C LEU A 18 -10.54 3.18 -1.74
N LEU A 19 -10.07 1.95 -1.92
CA LEU A 19 -9.03 1.37 -1.07
C LEU A 19 -7.70 2.11 -1.23
N ALA A 20 -7.32 2.46 -2.46
CA ALA A 20 -6.10 3.20 -2.74
C ALA A 20 -6.12 4.61 -2.10
N LEU A 21 -7.27 5.29 -2.10
CA LEU A 21 -7.46 6.55 -1.39
C LEU A 21 -7.32 6.38 0.13
N LEU A 22 -7.94 5.35 0.70
CA LEU A 22 -7.79 5.02 2.12
C LEU A 22 -6.33 4.73 2.49
N ILE A 23 -5.62 4.01 1.61
CA ILE A 23 -4.19 3.70 1.78
C ILE A 23 -3.34 4.97 1.66
N ALA A 24 -3.64 5.88 0.73
CA ALA A 24 -2.93 7.15 0.61
C ALA A 24 -3.01 7.96 1.91
N ILE A 25 -4.22 8.12 2.46
CA ILE A 25 -4.44 8.80 3.74
C ILE A 25 -3.73 8.06 4.87
N GLY A 26 -3.88 6.74 4.96
CA GLY A 26 -3.23 5.92 5.97
C GLY A 26 -1.69 5.94 5.87
N SER A 27 -1.14 6.16 4.69
CA SER A 27 0.31 6.18 4.46
C SER A 27 1.02 7.40 5.06
N GLU A 28 0.26 8.42 5.46
CA GLU A 28 0.81 9.56 6.21
C GLU A 28 1.08 9.20 7.68
N VAL A 29 0.33 8.23 8.22
CA VAL A 29 0.60 7.66 9.55
C VAL A 29 1.68 6.61 9.41
N LYS A 30 2.89 6.96 9.85
CA LYS A 30 4.06 6.08 9.78
C LYS A 30 4.94 6.23 11.02
N LEU A 31 5.52 5.11 11.44
CA LEU A 31 6.55 5.05 12.47
C LEU A 31 7.91 4.96 11.79
N MET A 32 8.84 5.81 12.22
CA MET A 32 10.23 5.81 11.78
C MET A 32 11.09 5.41 12.99
N PRO A 33 11.35 4.11 13.18
CA PRO A 33 12.01 3.61 14.39
C PRO A 33 13.52 3.89 14.44
N PHE A 34 14.10 4.32 13.32
CA PHE A 34 15.53 4.60 13.18
C PHE A 34 15.70 6.04 12.68
N GLU A 35 16.51 6.86 13.36
CA GLU A 35 16.71 8.26 12.99
C GLU A 35 17.51 8.41 11.68
N ASP A 36 18.55 7.59 11.49
CA ASP A 36 19.48 7.69 10.36
C ASP A 36 19.18 6.70 9.21
N PHE A 37 18.09 5.94 9.30
CA PHE A 37 17.75 4.93 8.30
C PHE A 37 16.34 5.17 7.75
N PRO A 38 16.15 5.28 6.41
CA PRO A 38 14.87 5.68 5.80
C PRO A 38 13.79 4.60 5.83
N PHE A 39 13.80 3.72 6.83
CA PHE A 39 12.78 2.69 7.02
C PHE A 39 11.51 3.28 7.60
N ARG A 40 10.40 3.01 6.92
CA ARG A 40 9.09 3.51 7.30
C ARG A 40 8.14 2.34 7.49
N PHE A 41 7.66 2.18 8.72
CA PHE A 41 6.59 1.25 9.03
C PHE A 41 5.27 2.00 9.01
N GLY A 42 4.55 1.89 7.89
CA GLY A 42 3.39 2.73 7.59
C GLY A 42 2.06 2.01 7.78
N LEU A 43 1.02 2.73 8.22
CA LEU A 43 -0.33 2.18 8.27
C LEU A 43 -0.86 1.87 6.85
N GLY A 44 -0.37 2.56 5.82
CA GLY A 44 -0.74 2.32 4.42
C GLY A 44 -0.40 0.90 3.92
N SER A 45 0.79 0.35 4.25
CA SER A 45 1.17 -1.02 3.87
C SER A 45 0.29 -2.06 4.59
N MET A 46 -0.06 -1.81 5.85
CA MET A 46 -1.00 -2.64 6.61
C MET A 46 -2.40 -2.64 5.99
N ILE A 47 -2.93 -1.47 5.64
CA ILE A 47 -4.24 -1.35 5.00
C ILE A 47 -4.21 -2.07 3.64
N PHE A 48 -3.15 -1.91 2.85
CA PHE A 48 -2.95 -2.64 1.59
C PHE A 48 -3.01 -4.15 1.81
N PHE A 49 -2.26 -4.65 2.78
CA PHE A 49 -2.22 -6.06 3.12
C PHE A 49 -3.59 -6.59 3.59
N LEU A 50 -4.30 -5.86 4.45
CA LEU A 50 -5.65 -6.22 4.87
C LEU A 50 -6.64 -6.19 3.70
N ALA A 51 -6.50 -5.23 2.78
CA ALA A 51 -7.35 -5.11 1.62
C ALA A 51 -7.24 -6.34 0.69
N ILE A 52 -6.03 -6.83 0.41
CA ILE A 52 -5.83 -8.04 -0.41
C ILE A 52 -6.32 -9.32 0.29
N LEU A 53 -6.42 -9.33 1.63
CA LEU A 53 -6.96 -10.46 2.39
C LEU A 53 -8.49 -10.52 2.32
N ILE A 54 -9.14 -9.35 2.42
CA ILE A 54 -10.59 -9.25 2.58
C ILE A 54 -11.31 -9.10 1.23
N GLN A 55 -10.71 -8.36 0.30
CA GLN A 55 -11.32 -8.04 -1.00
C GLN A 55 -10.70 -8.87 -2.13
N PRO A 56 -11.52 -9.39 -3.07
CA PRO A 56 -11.03 -10.12 -4.23
C PRO A 56 -10.52 -9.15 -5.31
N VAL A 57 -9.43 -8.43 -5.01
CA VAL A 57 -8.81 -7.48 -5.94
C VAL A 57 -7.64 -8.12 -6.70
N PRO A 58 -7.47 -7.82 -8.00
CA PRO A 58 -6.29 -8.22 -8.75
C PRO A 58 -5.05 -7.51 -8.19
N ILE A 59 -4.19 -8.25 -7.49
CA ILE A 59 -3.08 -7.73 -6.66
C ILE A 59 -2.17 -6.77 -7.43
N ILE A 60 -1.74 -7.14 -8.65
CA ILE A 60 -0.83 -6.29 -9.45
C ILE A 60 -1.50 -4.96 -9.84
N ARG A 61 -2.72 -5.02 -10.38
CA ARG A 61 -3.47 -3.82 -10.75
C ARG A 61 -3.74 -2.95 -9.52
N PHE A 62 -4.06 -3.56 -8.39
CA PHE A 62 -4.27 -2.86 -7.12
C PHE A 62 -3.00 -2.15 -6.63
N GLY A 63 -1.85 -2.83 -6.66
CA GLY A 63 -0.54 -2.25 -6.33
C GLY A 63 -0.17 -1.05 -7.19
N VAL A 64 -0.29 -1.19 -8.51
CA VAL A 64 0.01 -0.10 -9.46
C VAL A 64 -0.88 1.12 -9.21
N VAL A 65 -2.20 0.92 -9.12
CA VAL A 65 -3.14 2.03 -8.88
C VAL A 65 -2.91 2.68 -7.52
N THR A 66 -2.64 1.88 -6.49
CA THR A 66 -2.31 2.39 -5.15
C THR A 66 -1.05 3.23 -5.17
N GLY A 67 0.03 2.75 -5.81
CA GLY A 67 1.28 3.49 -5.93
C GLY A 67 1.09 4.86 -6.59
N PHE A 68 0.35 4.91 -7.70
CA PHE A 68 0.04 6.18 -8.38
C PHE A 68 -0.79 7.12 -7.50
N ILE A 69 -1.86 6.63 -6.86
CA ILE A 69 -2.72 7.47 -6.02
C ILE A 69 -1.97 8.00 -4.80
N VAL A 70 -1.11 7.19 -4.17
CA VAL A 70 -0.29 7.63 -3.03
C VAL A 70 0.69 8.73 -3.45
N VAL A 71 1.39 8.56 -4.57
CA VAL A 71 2.32 9.60 -5.06
C VAL A 71 1.57 10.87 -5.42
N LEU A 72 0.45 10.76 -6.15
CA LEU A 72 -0.36 11.92 -6.51
C LEU A 72 -0.86 12.67 -5.26
N PHE A 73 -1.35 11.93 -4.27
CA PHE A 73 -1.80 12.49 -3.00
C PHE A 73 -0.68 13.28 -2.32
N ARG A 74 0.52 12.68 -2.18
CA ARG A 74 1.67 13.33 -1.54
C ARG A 74 2.20 14.53 -2.31
N VAL A 75 2.29 14.43 -3.63
CA VAL A 75 2.72 15.55 -4.48
C VAL A 75 1.76 16.72 -4.35
N ILE A 76 0.45 16.48 -4.37
CA ILE A 76 -0.56 17.53 -4.16
C ILE A 76 -0.42 18.12 -2.76
N SER A 77 -0.26 17.30 -1.72
CA SER A 77 -0.06 17.77 -0.34
C SER A 77 1.17 18.67 -0.20
N ASP A 78 2.30 18.28 -0.80
CA ASP A 78 3.54 19.06 -0.72
C ASP A 78 3.48 20.36 -1.53
N LEU A 79 2.86 20.34 -2.72
CA LEU A 79 2.65 21.54 -3.53
C LEU A 79 1.78 22.58 -2.80
N LEU A 80 0.88 22.13 -1.94
CA LEU A 80 0.03 23.01 -1.12
C LEU A 80 0.76 23.50 0.14
N ALA A 81 1.81 22.80 0.58
CA ALA A 81 2.52 23.08 1.82
C ALA A 81 3.88 23.77 1.63
N THR A 82 4.43 23.74 0.42
CA THR A 82 5.81 24.19 0.12
C THR A 82 5.88 24.91 -1.22
N ASP A 83 6.88 25.78 -1.39
CA ASP A 83 7.18 26.46 -2.66
C ASP A 83 8.15 25.67 -3.55
N TYR A 84 8.38 24.38 -3.26
CA TYR A 84 9.29 23.55 -4.06
C TYR A 84 8.77 23.31 -5.47
N GLY A 85 9.69 23.15 -6.42
CA GLY A 85 9.36 22.84 -7.81
C GLY A 85 8.71 21.46 -7.95
N PHE A 86 7.66 21.36 -8.77
CA PHE A 86 6.92 20.11 -9.02
C PHE A 86 7.82 18.90 -9.31
N LEU A 87 8.83 19.07 -10.16
CA LEU A 87 9.73 17.98 -10.56
C LEU A 87 10.54 17.44 -9.38
N GLN A 88 10.99 18.33 -8.49
CA GLN A 88 11.73 17.94 -7.29
C GLN A 88 10.84 17.12 -6.35
N ILE A 89 9.64 17.63 -6.05
CA ILE A 89 8.65 16.93 -5.21
C ILE A 89 8.32 15.55 -5.81
N LEU A 90 8.10 15.49 -7.12
CA LEU A 90 7.78 14.24 -7.80
C LEU A 90 8.89 13.21 -7.63
N ILE A 91 10.15 13.58 -7.82
CA ILE A 91 11.31 12.68 -7.63
C ILE A 91 11.39 12.21 -6.18
N GLU A 92 11.20 13.10 -5.21
CA GLU A 92 11.26 12.76 -3.78
C GLU A 92 10.11 11.83 -3.33
N ARG A 93 8.94 11.92 -3.98
CA ARG A 93 7.77 11.09 -3.64
C ARG A 93 7.68 9.81 -4.48
N PHE A 94 8.33 9.74 -5.63
CA PHE A 94 8.27 8.60 -6.56
C PHE A 94 8.61 7.23 -5.93
N PRO A 95 9.59 7.09 -5.02
CA PRO A 95 9.88 5.80 -4.37
C PRO A 95 8.67 5.18 -3.67
N ALA A 96 7.70 6.00 -3.21
CA ALA A 96 6.47 5.49 -2.63
C ALA A 96 5.61 4.70 -3.62
N ALA A 97 5.60 5.05 -4.91
CA ALA A 97 4.92 4.24 -5.92
C ALA A 97 5.62 2.88 -6.12
N LEU A 98 6.96 2.90 -6.19
CA LEU A 98 7.76 1.69 -6.35
C LEU A 98 7.55 0.73 -5.18
N PHE A 99 7.48 1.26 -3.95
CA PHE A 99 7.15 0.48 -2.76
C PHE A 99 5.87 -0.36 -2.97
N TYR A 100 4.73 0.26 -3.31
CA TYR A 100 3.46 -0.48 -3.47
C TYR A 100 3.46 -1.43 -4.66
N ILE A 101 4.15 -1.08 -5.75
CA ILE A 101 4.28 -1.95 -6.92
C ILE A 101 5.08 -3.20 -6.55
N ILE A 102 6.22 -3.04 -5.88
CA ILE A 102 7.08 -4.17 -5.47
C ILE A 102 6.42 -5.01 -4.38
N PHE A 103 5.75 -4.37 -3.43
CA PHE A 103 4.94 -5.05 -2.41
C PHE A 103 3.85 -5.93 -3.07
N ALA A 104 3.14 -5.39 -4.06
CA ALA A 104 2.16 -6.15 -4.82
C ALA A 104 2.78 -7.28 -5.67
N LEU A 105 3.95 -7.06 -6.28
CA LEU A 105 4.68 -8.09 -7.00
C LEU A 105 5.04 -9.26 -6.08
N PHE A 106 5.53 -8.99 -4.87
CA PHE A 106 5.79 -10.07 -3.90
C PHE A 106 4.52 -10.81 -3.50
N PHE A 107 3.44 -10.10 -3.17
CA PHE A 107 2.17 -10.74 -2.82
C PHE A 107 1.53 -11.52 -3.97
N SER A 108 1.71 -11.11 -5.22
CA SER A 108 1.22 -11.85 -6.38
C SER A 108 1.83 -13.25 -6.53
N LYS A 109 3.02 -13.46 -5.96
CA LYS A 109 3.69 -14.77 -5.92
C LYS A 109 3.22 -15.63 -4.75
N VAL A 110 2.51 -15.05 -3.78
CA VAL A 110 1.97 -15.76 -2.62
C VAL A 110 0.54 -16.19 -2.92
N ASN A 111 0.24 -17.47 -2.71
CA ASN A 111 -1.14 -17.94 -2.78
C ASN A 111 -1.90 -17.53 -1.50
N ILE A 112 -2.42 -16.30 -1.51
CA ILE A 112 -3.08 -15.68 -0.35
C ILE A 112 -4.20 -16.58 0.19
N ASP A 113 -5.03 -17.14 -0.69
CA ASP A 113 -6.17 -17.98 -0.28
C ASP A 113 -5.75 -19.24 0.45
N LYS A 114 -4.64 -19.88 0.04
CA LYS A 114 -4.08 -21.05 0.72
C LYS A 114 -3.58 -20.71 2.14
N TYR A 115 -3.04 -19.51 2.33
CA TYR A 115 -2.44 -19.11 3.60
C TYR A 115 -3.39 -18.35 4.53
N LYS A 116 -4.65 -18.08 4.13
CA LYS A 116 -5.67 -17.46 5.01
C LYS A 116 -5.90 -18.21 6.32
N SER A 117 -5.73 -19.54 6.34
CA SER A 117 -5.81 -20.37 7.56
C SER A 117 -4.53 -20.35 8.41
N LYS A 118 -3.47 -19.69 7.94
CA LYS A 118 -2.15 -19.58 8.58
C LYS A 118 -1.76 -18.10 8.74
N PRO A 119 -2.46 -17.33 9.60
CA PRO A 119 -2.28 -15.88 9.71
C PRO A 119 -0.86 -15.48 10.11
N ILE A 120 -0.18 -16.27 10.95
CA ILE A 120 1.22 -16.01 11.33
C ILE A 120 2.14 -16.05 10.11
N ALA A 121 1.97 -17.04 9.22
CA ALA A 121 2.78 -17.14 8.01
C ALA A 121 2.56 -15.95 7.06
N LEU A 122 1.30 -15.52 6.89
CA LEU A 122 0.98 -14.32 6.11
C LEU A 122 1.57 -13.04 6.71
N GLY A 123 1.51 -12.90 8.04
CA GLY A 123 2.15 -11.78 8.74
C GLY A 123 3.65 -11.76 8.50
N LEU A 124 4.33 -12.89 8.59
CA LEU A 124 5.77 -12.99 8.29
C LEU A 124 6.10 -12.62 6.84
N PHE A 125 5.29 -13.06 5.86
CA PHE A 125 5.45 -12.63 4.48
C PHE A 125 5.26 -11.11 4.33
N ALA A 126 4.22 -10.55 4.96
CA ALA A 126 3.96 -9.11 4.92
C ALA A 126 5.13 -8.32 5.49
N THR A 127 5.64 -8.70 6.66
CA THR A 127 6.80 -8.08 7.28
C THR A 127 8.04 -8.19 6.39
N LEU A 128 8.34 -9.37 5.86
CA LEU A 128 9.48 -9.56 4.96
C LEU A 128 9.39 -8.67 3.72
N PHE A 129 8.23 -8.63 3.07
CA PHE A 129 8.02 -7.82 1.88
C PHE A 129 8.05 -6.33 2.19
N GLU A 130 7.59 -5.92 3.37
CA GLU A 130 7.67 -4.54 3.83
C GLU A 130 9.12 -4.10 4.05
N PHE A 131 9.96 -4.96 4.65
CA PHE A 131 11.39 -4.71 4.74
C PHE A 131 12.00 -4.52 3.35
N VAL A 132 11.86 -5.53 2.47
CA VAL A 132 12.49 -5.48 1.13
C VAL A 132 12.01 -4.30 0.30
N SER A 133 10.73 -3.93 0.40
CA SER A 133 10.18 -2.80 -0.36
C SER A 133 10.61 -1.44 0.22
N ASN A 134 10.91 -1.34 1.52
CA ASN A 134 11.43 -0.10 2.12
C ASN A 134 12.91 0.18 1.78
N PHE A 135 13.64 -0.79 1.23
CA PHE A 135 15.03 -0.58 0.79
C PHE A 135 15.15 0.16 -0.56
N ILE A 136 14.02 0.55 -1.16
CA ILE A 136 13.94 1.33 -2.41
C ILE A 136 13.92 2.82 -2.08
#